data_AF-A0A0D7WVX6-F1
#
_entry.id   AF-A0A0D7WVX6-F1
#
_cell.length_a   1.000
_cell.length_b   1.000
_cell.length_c   1.000
_cell.angle_alpha   90.00
_cell.angle_beta   90.00
_cell.angle_gamma   90.00
#
_symmetry.space_group_name_H-M   'P 1'
#
loop_
_entity.id
_entity.type
_entity.pdbx_description
1 polymer ?
#
loop_
_entity_poly.entity_id
_entity_poly.type
_entity_poly.pdbx_seq_one_letter_code
_entity_poly.pdbx_strand_id
1 'polypeptide(L)'
;MGRPKPIEVHVNSKGSKHLVFQELLHAEDGYAFIPVDGRYKTDLYNQGLLDGRKRAVHFFSTLFECESPWVLILPFQTAEESLINCSFFGVVSLDQTYIVNMREAVTFLNNVCMQCEVYGTDKCYFSLSFDCGKDDREQYRDSAWFEMQREIRRKRKERVFPV
;
A
#
# COMPACT_ATOMS: atom_id res chain seq x y z
N MET A 1 6.59 15.93 -18.27
CA MET A 1 6.25 14.64 -17.60
C MET A 1 6.42 14.84 -16.11
N GLY A 2 5.51 14.34 -15.28
CA GLY A 2 5.61 14.46 -13.82
C GLY A 2 6.76 13.60 -13.27
N ARG A 3 7.26 13.92 -12.07
CA ARG A 3 8.23 13.05 -11.37
C ARG A 3 7.60 11.69 -11.09
N PRO A 4 8.35 10.57 -11.18
CA PRO A 4 7.86 9.25 -10.81
C PRO A 4 7.32 9.24 -9.38
N LYS A 5 6.25 8.48 -9.16
CA LYS A 5 5.60 8.36 -7.85
C LYS A 5 5.36 6.89 -7.52
N PRO A 6 5.42 6.52 -6.23
CA PRO A 6 5.07 5.18 -5.81
C PRO A 6 3.63 4.87 -6.16
N ILE A 7 3.40 3.61 -6.52
CA ILE A 7 2.09 3.07 -6.80
C ILE A 7 1.34 3.00 -5.46
N GLU A 8 0.41 3.92 -5.24
CA GLU A 8 -0.43 3.89 -4.05
C GLU A 8 -1.34 2.66 -4.06
N VAL A 9 -1.22 1.83 -3.04
CA VAL A 9 -2.00 0.61 -2.84
C VAL A 9 -2.85 0.77 -1.57
N HIS A 10 -4.14 0.56 -1.76
CA HIS A 10 -5.19 0.59 -0.75
C HIS A 10 -5.84 -0.77 -0.62
N VAL A 11 -6.56 -0.98 0.49
CA VAL A 11 -7.37 -2.17 0.73
C VAL A 11 -8.40 -2.37 -0.39
N ASN A 12 -8.94 -1.27 -0.89
CA ASN A 12 -9.97 -1.24 -1.93
C ASN A 12 -9.41 -1.00 -3.34
N SER A 13 -8.14 -1.36 -3.58
CA SER A 13 -7.51 -1.20 -4.89
C SER A 13 -8.21 -2.05 -5.95
N LYS A 14 -8.59 -1.44 -7.08
CA LYS A 14 -9.25 -2.10 -8.22
C LYS A 14 -8.37 -2.00 -9.48
N GLY A 15 -8.72 -2.78 -10.51
CA GLY A 15 -8.02 -2.76 -11.80
C GLY A 15 -6.65 -3.44 -11.72
N SER A 16 -5.61 -2.83 -12.27
CA SER A 16 -4.25 -3.40 -12.29
C SER A 16 -3.58 -3.52 -10.92
N LYS A 17 -4.20 -2.96 -9.86
CA LYS A 17 -3.75 -3.04 -8.46
C LYS A 17 -4.61 -3.97 -7.61
N HIS A 18 -5.56 -4.67 -8.24
CA HIS A 18 -6.42 -5.61 -7.55
C HIS A 18 -5.58 -6.74 -6.94
N LEU A 19 -5.90 -7.14 -5.71
CA LEU A 19 -5.19 -8.15 -4.90
C LEU A 19 -3.75 -7.83 -4.49
N VAL A 20 -3.13 -6.77 -5.01
CA VAL A 20 -1.76 -6.36 -4.65
C VAL A 20 -1.67 -6.08 -3.15
N PHE A 21 -2.68 -5.46 -2.54
CA PHE A 21 -2.66 -5.21 -1.10
C PHE A 21 -2.64 -6.51 -0.28
N GLN A 22 -3.47 -7.48 -0.67
CA GLN A 22 -3.58 -8.79 -0.02
C GLN A 22 -2.29 -9.60 -0.22
N GLU A 23 -1.71 -9.57 -1.42
CA GLU A 23 -0.40 -10.17 -1.70
C GLU A 23 0.66 -9.59 -0.76
N LEU A 24 0.75 -8.27 -0.64
CA LEU A 24 1.72 -7.59 0.21
C LEU A 24 1.57 -7.89 1.71
N LEU A 25 0.37 -8.25 2.17
CA LEU A 25 0.14 -8.67 3.56
C LEU A 25 0.68 -10.08 3.85
N HIS A 26 0.77 -10.93 2.83
CA HIS A 26 1.11 -12.35 2.96
C HIS A 26 2.44 -12.73 2.31
N ALA A 27 3.05 -11.82 1.55
CA ALA A 27 4.29 -12.06 0.82
C ALA A 27 5.51 -11.67 1.67
N GLU A 28 5.88 -12.56 2.59
CA GLU A 28 7.09 -12.42 3.42
C GLU A 28 8.39 -12.62 2.60
N ASP A 29 8.33 -13.37 1.49
CA ASP A 29 9.53 -13.78 0.73
C ASP A 29 9.81 -12.93 -0.54
N GLY A 30 8.94 -11.96 -0.88
CA GLY A 30 8.98 -11.27 -2.18
C GLY A 30 9.34 -9.78 -2.15
N TYR A 31 9.30 -9.16 -0.98
CA TYR A 31 9.30 -7.69 -0.85
C TYR A 31 10.17 -7.19 0.31
N ALA A 32 10.80 -6.03 0.09
CA ALA A 32 11.41 -5.21 1.12
C ALA A 32 10.43 -4.14 1.58
N PHE A 33 10.22 -4.04 2.89
CA PHE A 33 9.35 -3.06 3.53
C PHE A 33 10.18 -1.95 4.17
N ILE A 34 10.10 -0.74 3.62
CA ILE A 34 10.89 0.41 4.06
C ILE A 34 9.98 1.35 4.85
N PRO A 35 10.25 1.63 6.14
CA PRO A 35 9.47 2.59 6.90
C PRO A 35 9.71 4.01 6.36
N VAL A 36 8.63 4.74 6.10
CA VAL A 36 8.71 6.11 5.59
C VAL A 36 7.93 7.08 6.47
N ASP A 37 8.64 7.98 7.14
CA ASP A 37 8.03 9.08 7.88
C ASP A 37 7.54 10.21 6.95
N GLY A 38 6.84 11.21 7.49
CA GLY A 38 6.28 12.30 6.66
C GLY A 38 7.35 13.14 5.93
N ARG A 39 8.53 13.29 6.52
CA ARG A 39 9.62 14.08 5.93
C ARG A 39 10.29 13.30 4.80
N TYR A 40 10.67 12.06 5.08
CA TYR A 40 11.28 11.14 4.12
C TYR A 40 10.33 10.86 2.95
N LYS A 41 9.02 10.74 3.20
CA LYS A 41 8.02 10.64 2.13
C LYS A 41 8.07 11.84 1.20
N THR A 42 8.14 13.05 1.77
CA THR A 42 8.20 14.29 0.98
C THR A 42 9.49 14.33 0.15
N ASP A 43 10.61 13.93 0.74
CA ASP A 43 11.91 13.87 0.06
C ASP A 43 11.90 12.86 -1.09
N LEU A 44 11.34 11.66 -0.88
CA LEU A 44 11.16 10.65 -1.93
C LEU A 44 10.32 11.20 -3.09
N TYR A 45 9.16 11.78 -2.81
CA TYR A 45 8.29 12.35 -3.87
C TYR A 45 8.97 13.52 -4.61
N ASN A 46 9.81 14.29 -3.91
CA ASN A 46 10.60 15.33 -4.54
C ASN A 46 11.71 14.74 -5.42
N GLN A 47 12.37 13.66 -5.02
CA GLN A 47 13.45 13.06 -5.81
C GLN A 47 12.92 12.20 -6.96
N GLY A 48 11.75 11.58 -6.79
CA GLY A 48 11.19 10.61 -7.75
C GLY A 48 11.89 9.25 -7.73
N LEU A 49 12.78 9.01 -6.76
CA LEU A 49 13.60 7.81 -6.65
C LEU A 49 13.92 7.48 -5.19
N LEU A 50 14.21 6.20 -4.94
CA LEU A 50 14.80 5.69 -3.72
C LEU A 50 16.31 5.59 -3.93
N ASP A 51 17.12 6.41 -3.23
CA ASP A 51 18.59 6.40 -3.35
C ASP A 51 19.25 5.87 -2.07
N GLY A 52 19.83 4.68 -2.18
CA GLY A 52 20.63 4.02 -1.14
C GLY A 52 22.14 4.15 -1.31
N ARG A 53 22.64 4.84 -2.35
CA ARG A 53 24.09 4.87 -2.66
C ARG A 53 24.93 5.61 -1.62
N LYS A 54 24.38 6.70 -1.07
CA LYS A 54 25.07 7.53 -0.06
C LYS A 54 24.82 7.05 1.37
N ARG A 55 23.63 6.51 1.62
CA ARG A 55 23.19 5.99 2.91
C ARG A 55 22.33 4.78 2.65
N ALA A 56 22.73 3.64 3.19
CA ALA A 56 21.97 2.42 3.13
C ALA A 56 20.54 2.66 3.63
N VAL A 57 19.55 2.15 2.89
CA VAL A 57 18.14 2.22 3.31
C VAL A 57 17.80 0.91 4.01
N HIS A 58 17.52 0.98 5.30
CA HIS A 58 17.08 -0.19 6.06
C HIS A 58 15.66 -0.58 5.65
N PHE A 59 15.45 -1.89 5.52
CA PHE A 59 14.15 -2.48 5.24
C PHE A 59 13.89 -3.65 6.18
N PHE A 60 12.61 -4.02 6.29
CA PHE A 60 12.12 -5.17 7.01
C PHE A 60 11.59 -6.22 6.02
N SER A 61 11.57 -7.48 6.44
CA SER A 61 11.00 -8.60 5.68
C SER A 61 9.48 -8.69 5.85
N THR A 62 8.93 -8.08 6.90
CA THR A 62 7.50 -8.07 7.14
C THR A 62 6.97 -6.64 7.23
N LEU A 63 5.74 -6.44 6.73
CA LEU A 63 5.05 -5.15 6.81
C LEU A 63 4.85 -4.69 8.27
N PHE A 64 4.71 -5.64 9.19
CA PHE A 64 4.33 -5.40 10.58
C PHE A 64 5.48 -4.97 11.48
N GLU A 65 6.73 -5.25 11.08
CA GLU A 65 7.91 -4.72 11.78
C GLU A 65 8.12 -3.21 11.53
N CYS A 66 7.40 -2.63 10.55
CA CYS A 66 7.52 -1.22 10.22
C CYS A 66 6.69 -0.34 11.18
N GLU A 67 7.35 0.28 12.15
CA GLU A 67 6.76 1.30 13.03
C GLU A 67 6.68 2.69 12.38
N SER A 68 6.01 2.79 11.22
CA SER A 68 5.87 4.06 10.48
C SER A 68 4.45 4.26 9.92
N PRO A 69 3.94 5.51 9.83
CA PRO A 69 2.63 5.78 9.23
C PRO A 69 2.51 5.33 7.77
N TRP A 70 3.62 5.34 7.05
CA TRP A 70 3.70 4.88 5.66
C TRP A 70 4.83 3.88 5.50
N VAL A 71 4.62 2.91 4.62
CA VAL A 71 5.62 1.94 4.22
C VAL A 71 5.75 1.97 2.71
N LEU A 72 6.99 2.18 2.25
CA LEU A 72 7.37 2.00 0.85
C LEU A 72 7.77 0.55 0.65
N ILE A 73 7.32 -0.05 -0.43
CA ILE A 73 7.48 -1.47 -0.68
C ILE A 73 8.23 -1.64 -1.98
N LEU A 74 9.33 -2.37 -1.90
CA LEU A 74 10.26 -2.63 -2.99
C LEU A 74 10.24 -4.12 -3.33
N PRO A 75 9.76 -4.53 -4.52
CA PRO A 75 9.86 -5.92 -4.95
C PRO A 75 11.32 -6.36 -5.04
N PHE A 76 11.69 -7.54 -4.54
CA PHE A 76 13.08 -8.00 -4.61
C PHE A 76 13.61 -8.11 -6.05
N GLN A 77 12.74 -8.46 -6.99
CA GLN A 77 13.06 -8.54 -8.42
C GLN A 77 13.59 -7.23 -9.01
N THR A 78 13.24 -6.07 -8.44
CA THR A 78 13.72 -4.77 -8.93
C THR A 78 15.06 -4.37 -8.31
N ALA A 79 15.54 -5.11 -7.31
CA ALA A 79 16.69 -4.73 -6.49
C ALA A 79 17.57 -5.91 -6.05
N GLU A 80 17.51 -7.06 -6.73
CA GLU A 80 18.06 -8.35 -6.26
C GLU A 80 19.53 -8.28 -5.85
N GLU A 81 20.38 -7.58 -6.63
CA GLU A 81 21.81 -7.40 -6.33
C GLU A 81 22.10 -6.27 -5.33
N SER A 82 21.10 -5.45 -5.00
CA SER A 82 21.23 -4.25 -4.15
C SER A 82 20.77 -4.49 -2.70
N LEU A 83 20.27 -5.69 -2.38
CA LEU A 83 19.72 -6.02 -1.07
C LEU A 83 20.72 -6.87 -0.28
N ILE A 84 21.29 -6.30 0.78
CA ILE A 84 22.32 -6.95 1.61
C ILE A 84 21.98 -6.70 3.08
N ASN A 85 21.83 -7.77 3.88
CA ASN A 85 21.62 -7.69 5.34
C ASN A 85 20.56 -6.65 5.76
N CYS A 86 19.32 -6.81 5.29
CA CYS A 86 18.19 -5.91 5.58
C CYS A 86 18.47 -4.43 5.20
N SER A 87 19.36 -4.21 4.24
CA SER A 87 19.74 -2.89 3.75
C SER A 87 19.77 -2.86 2.23
N PHE A 88 19.23 -1.79 1.65
CA PHE A 88 19.24 -1.53 0.23
C PHE A 88 20.34 -0.52 -0.14
N PHE A 89 21.15 -0.90 -1.14
CA PHE A 89 22.27 -0.14 -1.69
C PHE A 89 22.11 0.00 -3.21
N GLY A 90 21.28 0.94 -3.65
CA GLY A 90 21.07 1.15 -5.07
C GLY A 90 20.26 2.39 -5.38
N VAL A 91 19.78 2.48 -6.62
CA VAL A 91 18.79 3.50 -7.00
C VAL A 91 17.63 2.81 -7.70
N VAL A 92 16.42 3.04 -7.21
CA VAL A 92 15.20 2.53 -7.84
C VAL A 92 14.25 3.70 -8.09
N SER A 93 13.63 3.71 -9.27
CA SER A 93 12.61 4.71 -9.62
C SER A 93 11.33 4.44 -8.84
N LEU A 94 10.65 5.49 -8.37
CA LEU A 94 9.48 5.29 -7.51
C LEU A 94 8.28 4.66 -8.23
N ASP A 95 8.16 4.77 -9.54
CA ASP A 95 7.10 4.09 -10.32
C ASP A 95 7.19 2.56 -10.31
N GLN A 96 8.30 1.99 -9.82
CA GLN A 96 8.49 0.55 -9.62
C GLN A 96 8.26 0.10 -8.17
N THR A 97 7.84 1.02 -7.30
CA THR A 97 7.61 0.76 -5.87
C THR A 97 6.15 0.96 -5.53
N TYR A 98 5.69 0.28 -4.47
CA TYR A 98 4.36 0.51 -3.90
C TYR A 98 4.46 1.34 -2.64
N ILE A 99 3.38 2.02 -2.26
CA ILE A 99 3.28 2.67 -0.96
C ILE A 99 1.93 2.37 -0.32
N VAL A 100 1.96 2.04 0.96
CA VAL A 100 0.80 1.68 1.76
C VAL A 100 0.72 2.58 2.99
N ASN A 101 -0.51 2.93 3.38
CA ASN A 101 -0.79 3.59 4.65
C ASN A 101 -1.00 2.56 5.75
N MET A 102 -0.16 2.58 6.79
CA MET A 102 -0.23 1.57 7.85
C MET A 102 -1.49 1.68 8.70
N ARG A 103 -2.07 2.87 8.86
CA ARG A 103 -3.34 3.02 9.59
C ARG A 103 -4.47 2.31 8.87
N GLU A 104 -4.52 2.42 7.54
CA GLU A 104 -5.51 1.73 6.71
C GLU A 104 -5.30 0.21 6.80
N ALA A 105 -4.05 -0.25 6.66
CA ALA A 105 -3.70 -1.66 6.71
C ALA A 105 -4.04 -2.31 8.06
N VAL A 106 -3.68 -1.68 9.17
CA VAL A 106 -3.98 -2.16 10.52
C VAL A 106 -5.50 -2.19 10.77
N THR A 107 -6.23 -1.19 10.29
CA THR A 107 -7.70 -1.15 10.43
C THR A 107 -8.34 -2.34 9.70
N PHE A 108 -7.89 -2.63 8.47
CA PHE A 108 -8.39 -3.77 7.70
C PHE A 108 -8.08 -5.10 8.37
N LEU A 109 -6.86 -5.28 8.87
CA LEU A 109 -6.47 -6.52 9.54
C LEU A 109 -7.32 -6.78 10.78
N ASN A 110 -7.45 -5.77 11.65
CA ASN A 110 -8.20 -5.92 12.90
C ASN A 110 -9.71 -6.15 12.68
N ASN A 111 -10.29 -5.49 11.69
CA ASN A 111 -11.74 -5.51 11.49
C ASN A 111 -12.22 -6.58 10.51
N VAL A 112 -11.36 -7.02 9.59
CA VAL A 112 -11.77 -7.86 8.46
C VAL A 112 -10.95 -9.14 8.41
N CYS A 113 -9.63 -9.02 8.40
CA CYS A 113 -8.76 -10.18 8.19
C CYS A 113 -8.75 -11.13 9.40
N MET A 114 -8.62 -10.60 10.62
CA MET A 114 -8.64 -11.39 11.86
C MET A 114 -10.02 -11.98 12.20
N GLN A 115 -11.08 -11.49 11.56
CA GLN A 115 -12.44 -12.02 11.68
C GLN A 115 -12.76 -13.05 10.58
N CYS A 116 -11.83 -13.29 9.66
CA CYS A 116 -11.99 -14.22 8.55
C CYS A 116 -11.69 -15.66 9.00
N GLU A 117 -12.63 -16.59 8.78
CA GLU A 117 -12.51 -17.99 9.19
C GLU A 117 -11.33 -18.74 8.53
N VAL A 118 -10.83 -18.23 7.40
CA VAL A 118 -9.73 -18.84 6.65
C VAL A 118 -8.38 -18.13 6.85
N TYR A 119 -8.31 -17.09 7.68
CA TYR A 119 -7.07 -16.36 7.97
C TYR A 119 -5.95 -17.30 8.46
N GLY A 120 -4.74 -17.14 7.92
CA GLY A 120 -3.55 -17.91 8.32
C GLY A 120 -3.52 -19.37 7.85
N THR A 121 -4.52 -19.83 7.08
CA THR A 121 -4.53 -21.17 6.49
C THR A 121 -4.00 -21.16 5.05
N ASP A 122 -3.54 -22.30 4.53
CA ASP A 122 -3.17 -22.42 3.09
C ASP A 122 -4.34 -22.02 2.18
N LYS A 123 -5.57 -22.25 2.64
CA LYS A 123 -6.79 -21.82 1.94
C LYS A 123 -6.97 -20.31 1.94
N CYS A 124 -6.32 -19.54 2.81
CA CYS A 124 -6.26 -18.09 2.70
C CYS A 124 -5.77 -17.78 1.28
N TYR A 125 -4.54 -18.11 0.92
CA TYR A 125 -4.04 -17.81 -0.43
C TYR A 125 -4.82 -18.50 -1.59
N PHE A 126 -5.21 -19.77 -1.43
CA PHE A 126 -5.78 -20.57 -2.53
C PHE A 126 -7.32 -20.45 -2.72
N SER A 127 -8.09 -20.02 -1.71
CA SER A 127 -9.53 -19.76 -1.85
C SER A 127 -9.88 -18.27 -2.05
N LEU A 128 -8.86 -17.40 -2.05
CA LEU A 128 -8.93 -15.94 -2.27
C LEU A 128 -9.17 -15.51 -3.74
N SER A 129 -10.07 -16.19 -4.45
CA SER A 129 -10.98 -15.45 -5.35
C SER A 129 -12.02 -14.63 -4.56
N PHE A 130 -11.90 -14.62 -3.23
CA PHE A 130 -12.57 -13.72 -2.31
C PHE A 130 -11.76 -12.42 -2.15
N ASP A 131 -12.29 -11.31 -2.66
CA ASP A 131 -12.01 -9.99 -2.12
C ASP A 131 -12.32 -10.05 -0.60
N CYS A 132 -11.31 -10.15 0.27
CA CYS A 132 -11.54 -10.02 1.73
C CYS A 132 -12.22 -8.68 2.08
N GLY A 133 -12.10 -7.68 1.20
CA GLY A 133 -13.05 -6.58 1.15
C GLY A 133 -14.28 -6.97 0.33
N LYS A 134 -15.15 -7.86 0.83
CA LYS A 134 -16.52 -7.94 0.29
C LYS A 134 -17.03 -6.51 0.30
N ASP A 135 -17.24 -5.97 -0.90
CA ASP A 135 -17.27 -4.54 -1.20
C ASP A 135 -17.95 -3.77 -0.06
N ASP A 136 -17.20 -3.02 0.76
CA ASP A 136 -17.79 -2.01 1.67
C ASP A 136 -18.77 -1.14 0.86
N ARG A 137 -18.47 -0.96 -0.43
CA ARG A 137 -19.31 -0.29 -1.42
C ARG A 137 -20.63 -0.99 -1.77
N GLU A 138 -20.71 -2.31 -1.64
CA GLU A 138 -21.92 -3.13 -1.86
C GLU A 138 -22.67 -3.31 -0.53
N GLN A 139 -21.96 -3.50 0.58
CA GLN A 139 -22.55 -3.62 1.92
C GLN A 139 -23.13 -2.28 2.41
N TYR A 140 -22.48 -1.16 2.10
CA TYR A 140 -22.91 0.20 2.45
C TYR A 140 -23.46 0.98 1.26
N ARG A 141 -23.67 0.34 0.10
CA ARG A 141 -24.22 0.97 -1.12
C ARG A 141 -25.49 1.76 -0.85
N ASP A 142 -26.31 1.19 0.03
CA ASP A 142 -27.62 1.70 0.43
C ASP A 142 -27.60 2.29 1.86
N SER A 143 -26.41 2.52 2.43
CA SER A 143 -26.28 3.16 3.75
C SER A 143 -26.26 4.68 3.63
N ALA A 144 -26.84 5.36 4.63
CA ALA A 144 -26.84 6.82 4.73
C ALA A 144 -25.43 7.43 4.74
N TRP A 145 -24.42 6.67 5.21
CA TRP A 145 -23.03 7.11 5.23
C TRP A 145 -22.43 7.25 3.83
N PHE A 146 -22.74 6.32 2.92
CA PHE A 146 -22.21 6.35 1.55
C PHE A 146 -22.87 7.45 0.72
N GLU A 147 -24.17 7.70 0.91
CA GLU A 147 -24.86 8.84 0.31
C GLU A 147 -24.27 10.17 0.76
N MET A 148 -24.02 10.33 2.07
CA MET A 148 -23.35 11.51 2.62
C MET A 148 -21.97 11.73 1.99
N GLN A 149 -21.15 10.68 1.86
CA GLN A 149 -19.84 10.76 1.20
C GLN A 149 -19.95 11.14 -0.29
N ARG A 150 -20.95 10.62 -0.99
CA ARG A 150 -21.23 10.93 -2.40
C ARG A 150 -21.59 12.41 -2.56
N GLU A 151 -22.39 12.94 -1.65
CA GLU A 151 -22.81 14.35 -1.65
C GLU A 151 -21.67 15.30 -1.28
N ILE A 152 -20.80 14.93 -0.33
CA ILE A 152 -19.57 15.69 -0.03
C ILE A 152 -18.67 15.77 -1.27
N ARG A 153 -18.49 14.65 -2.00
CA ARG A 153 -17.70 14.63 -3.24
C ARG A 153 -18.34 15.48 -4.33
N ARG A 154 -19.67 15.47 -4.47
CA ARG A 154 -20.41 16.34 -5.41
C ARG A 154 -20.17 17.81 -5.10
N LYS A 155 -20.36 18.22 -3.84
CA LYS A 155 -20.12 19.60 -3.36
C LYS A 155 -18.68 20.06 -3.56
N ARG A 156 -17.70 19.16 -3.39
CA ARG A 156 -16.29 19.48 -3.68
C ARG A 156 -16.04 19.70 -5.17
N LYS A 157 -16.65 18.91 -6.05
CA LYS A 157 -16.51 19.11 -7.51
C LYS A 157 -17.15 20.41 -7.98
N GLU A 158 -18.34 20.74 -7.47
CA GLU A 158 -19.05 21.99 -7.75
C GLU A 158 -18.25 23.23 -7.31
N ARG A 159 -17.47 23.13 -6.23
CA ARG A 159 -16.61 24.24 -5.76
C ARG A 159 -15.32 24.41 -6.57
N VAL A 160 -14.86 23.38 -7.28
CA VAL A 160 -13.59 23.39 -8.03
C VAL A 160 -13.79 23.87 -9.47
N PHE A 161 -15.01 23.75 -10.01
CA PHE A 161 -15.41 24.35 -11.29
C PHE A 161 -16.58 25.31 -11.04
N PRO A 162 -16.32 26.61 -10.78
CA PRO A 162 -17.40 27.59 -10.85
C PRO A 162 -17.88 27.64 -12.31
N VAL A 163 -19.18 27.45 -12.51
CA VAL A 163 -19.85 27.82 -13.77
C VAL A 163 -19.96 29.34 -13.80
#